data_AF-A0A9X3RVR1-F1
#
_entry.id   AF-A0A9X3RVR1-F1
#
_cell.length_a   1.000
_cell.length_b   1.000
_cell.length_c   1.000
_cell.angle_alpha   90.00
_cell.angle_beta   90.00
_cell.angle_gamma   90.00
#
_symmetry.space_group_name_H-M   'P 1'
#
loop_
_entity.id
_entity.type
_entity.pdbx_description
1 polymer ?
#
loop_
_entity_poly.entity_id
_entity_poly.type
_entity_poly.pdbx_seq_one_letter_code
_entity_poly.pdbx_strand_id
1 'polypeptide(L)'
;MDDPTRIDPTLESLRRAWEGQPDLSLPTFFAMLANRGIGWGASDAELVAELERQAGVHPPLLPLEGGRIAAGEWLVLADAPTYRITATPTHIIVRRPDTQPVVWAYDSIRPTGPGRPFTIRDTEGFEHRFGVVSSLMRLSTERPDLEGLKRQSLGDYVFIIRFCEAIGVLDHGLHIFAKENRRVSRQDYSWQHIEQCGPGEDLKMILGGGELARFGAIKDILVAETPNPLFG
;
A
#
# COMPACT_ATOMS: atom_id res chain seq x y z
N MET A 1 10.25 2.90 -41.82
CA MET A 1 9.55 4.17 -41.55
C MET A 1 8.34 3.80 -40.75
N ASP A 2 8.22 4.36 -39.56
CA ASP A 2 7.18 3.94 -38.63
C ASP A 2 5.86 4.66 -38.93
N ASP A 3 4.76 4.05 -38.50
CA ASP A 3 3.41 4.58 -38.71
C ASP A 3 3.21 5.91 -37.94
N PRO A 4 2.96 7.05 -38.61
CA PRO A 4 2.79 8.35 -37.96
C PRO A 4 1.55 8.41 -37.03
N THR A 5 0.57 7.50 -37.19
CA THR A 5 -0.63 7.47 -36.34
C THR A 5 -0.35 6.92 -34.93
N ARG A 6 0.84 6.37 -34.69
CA ARG A 6 1.29 5.89 -33.37
C ARG A 6 1.43 6.99 -32.31
N ILE A 7 1.38 8.27 -32.69
CA ILE A 7 1.51 9.39 -31.75
C ILE A 7 0.39 9.40 -30.70
N ASP A 8 -0.87 9.19 -31.12
CA ASP A 8 -2.03 9.23 -30.24
C ASP A 8 -1.99 8.15 -29.15
N PRO A 9 -1.80 6.85 -29.46
CA PRO A 9 -1.67 5.83 -28.42
C PRO A 9 -0.46 6.07 -27.51
N THR A 10 0.67 6.57 -28.02
CA THR A 10 1.84 6.88 -27.18
C THR A 10 1.56 8.01 -26.20
N LEU A 11 0.90 9.08 -26.64
CA LEU A 11 0.51 10.19 -25.77
C LEU A 11 -0.53 9.78 -24.73
N GLU A 12 -1.44 8.87 -25.08
CA GLU A 12 -2.40 8.33 -24.12
C GLU A 12 -1.72 7.47 -23.04
N SER A 13 -0.74 6.63 -23.40
CA SER A 13 0.05 5.89 -22.42
C SER A 13 0.85 6.83 -21.52
N LEU A 14 1.43 7.91 -22.07
CA LEU A 14 2.13 8.93 -21.30
C LEU A 14 1.18 9.62 -20.31
N ARG A 15 0.00 10.03 -20.78
CA ARG A 15 -1.03 10.67 -19.96
C ARG A 15 -1.39 9.78 -18.77
N ARG A 16 -1.72 8.50 -19.01
CA ARG A 16 -2.11 7.56 -17.94
C ARG A 16 -1.02 7.38 -16.90
N ALA A 17 0.22 7.19 -17.34
CA ALA A 17 1.35 6.97 -16.44
C ALA A 17 1.66 8.23 -15.60
N TRP A 18 1.53 9.42 -16.19
CA TRP A 18 1.83 10.68 -15.53
C TRP A 18 0.70 11.16 -14.61
N GLU A 19 -0.57 11.01 -15.01
CA GLU A 19 -1.73 11.37 -14.17
C GLU A 19 -1.80 10.54 -12.88
N GLY A 20 -1.27 9.32 -12.87
CA GLY A 20 -1.14 8.50 -11.65
C GLY A 20 -0.06 9.00 -10.68
N GLN A 21 0.83 9.89 -11.12
CA GLN A 21 1.97 10.41 -10.35
C GLN A 21 2.00 11.96 -10.40
N PRO A 22 0.95 12.65 -9.91
CA PRO A 22 0.76 14.08 -10.13
C PRO A 22 1.83 14.97 -9.48
N ASP A 23 2.53 14.47 -8.46
CA ASP A 23 3.60 15.22 -7.79
C ASP A 23 4.89 15.32 -8.62
N LEU A 24 5.01 14.49 -9.68
CA LEU A 24 6.15 14.54 -10.58
C LEU A 24 5.92 15.58 -11.67
N SER A 25 6.88 16.50 -11.83
CA SER A 25 6.94 17.29 -13.06
C SER A 25 7.19 16.39 -14.27
N LEU A 26 6.68 16.75 -15.44
CA LEU A 26 6.89 15.97 -16.66
C LEU A 26 8.39 15.75 -16.98
N PRO A 27 9.29 16.75 -16.82
CA PRO A 27 10.74 16.52 -16.95
C PRO A 27 11.30 15.50 -15.96
N THR A 28 10.85 15.54 -14.69
CA THR A 28 11.26 14.55 -13.67
C THR A 28 10.81 13.16 -14.06
N PHE A 29 9.57 13.03 -14.55
CA PHE A 29 9.04 11.76 -15.04
C PHE A 29 9.88 11.20 -16.20
N PHE A 30 10.24 12.02 -17.20
CA PHE A 30 11.16 11.59 -18.27
C PHE A 30 12.56 11.24 -17.76
N ALA A 31 13.09 11.95 -16.76
CA ALA A 31 14.37 11.58 -16.15
C ALA A 31 14.29 10.21 -15.46
N MET A 32 13.16 9.88 -14.82
CA MET A 32 12.92 8.56 -14.26
C MET A 32 12.84 7.47 -15.34
N LEU A 33 12.18 7.74 -16.47
CA LEU A 33 12.16 6.82 -17.62
C LEU A 33 13.58 6.60 -18.18
N ALA A 34 14.39 7.66 -18.27
CA ALA A 34 15.78 7.57 -18.73
C ALA A 34 16.65 6.71 -17.80
N ASN A 35 16.45 6.81 -16.47
CA ASN A 35 17.13 5.94 -15.50
C ASN A 35 16.80 4.45 -15.68
N ARG A 36 15.72 4.14 -16.41
CA ARG A 36 15.33 2.76 -16.78
C ARG A 36 15.72 2.36 -18.20
N GLY A 37 16.55 3.17 -18.87
CA GLY A 37 17.01 2.90 -20.22
C GLY A 37 16.13 3.47 -21.34
N ILE A 38 15.05 4.18 -21.02
CA ILE A 38 14.22 4.85 -22.02
C ILE A 38 14.83 6.21 -22.38
N GLY A 39 15.77 6.20 -23.32
CA GLY A 39 16.49 7.39 -23.79
C GLY A 39 16.53 7.49 -25.32
N TRP A 40 17.54 8.19 -25.83
CA TRP A 40 17.70 8.50 -27.27
C TRP A 40 17.71 7.28 -28.23
N GLY A 41 18.00 6.08 -27.72
CA GLY A 41 18.01 4.84 -28.50
C GLY A 41 16.80 3.94 -28.30
N ALA A 42 15.86 4.31 -27.43
CA ALA A 42 14.67 3.51 -27.17
C ALA A 42 13.66 3.66 -28.31
N SER A 43 13.04 2.55 -28.68
CA SER A 43 11.90 2.50 -29.59
C SER A 43 10.61 2.98 -28.92
N ASP A 44 9.64 3.41 -29.72
CA ASP A 44 8.31 3.75 -29.23
C ASP A 44 7.64 2.59 -28.48
N ALA A 45 7.89 1.35 -28.90
CA ALA A 45 7.35 0.16 -28.23
C ALA A 45 7.95 -0.01 -26.81
N GLU A 46 9.26 0.23 -26.64
CA GLU A 46 9.91 0.19 -25.33
C GLU A 46 9.41 1.33 -24.43
N LEU A 47 9.23 2.53 -24.98
CA LEU A 47 8.64 3.65 -24.26
C LEU A 47 7.21 3.30 -23.79
N VAL A 48 6.35 2.83 -24.69
CA VAL A 48 4.96 2.48 -24.37
C VAL A 48 4.91 1.37 -23.32
N ALA A 49 5.71 0.31 -23.48
CA ALA A 49 5.76 -0.78 -22.51
C ALA A 49 6.17 -0.30 -21.12
N GLU A 50 7.15 0.61 -21.03
CA GLU A 50 7.56 1.16 -19.74
C GLU A 50 6.48 2.10 -19.16
N LEU A 51 5.82 2.92 -19.98
CA LEU A 51 4.69 3.76 -19.54
C LEU A 51 3.52 2.92 -19.02
N GLU A 52 3.18 1.82 -19.69
CA GLU A 52 2.15 0.88 -19.25
C GLU A 52 2.55 0.20 -17.93
N ARG A 53 3.82 -0.17 -17.77
CA ARG A 53 4.35 -0.71 -16.52
C ARG A 53 4.22 0.30 -15.37
N GLN A 54 4.55 1.56 -15.61
CA GLN A 54 4.38 2.66 -14.66
C GLN A 54 2.91 2.84 -14.28
N ALA A 55 2.01 2.91 -15.26
CA ALA A 55 0.57 3.04 -15.04
C ALA A 55 -0.03 1.81 -14.34
N GLY A 56 0.56 0.62 -14.50
CA GLY A 56 0.17 -0.59 -13.79
C GLY A 56 0.50 -0.56 -12.29
N VAL A 57 1.47 0.26 -11.88
CA VAL A 57 1.80 0.48 -10.46
C VAL A 57 1.12 1.75 -9.94
N HIS A 58 1.15 2.84 -10.69
CA HIS A 58 0.54 4.12 -10.35
C HIS A 58 -0.55 4.48 -11.39
N PRO A 59 -1.76 3.92 -11.29
CA PRO A 59 -2.81 4.19 -12.24
C PRO A 59 -3.46 5.55 -11.97
N PRO A 60 -4.01 6.21 -13.00
CA PRO A 60 -4.73 7.47 -12.83
C PRO A 60 -6.07 7.29 -12.09
N LEU A 61 -6.61 6.07 -12.11
CA LEU A 61 -7.81 5.68 -11.38
C LEU A 61 -7.59 4.34 -10.71
N LEU A 62 -8.15 4.19 -9.51
CA LEU A 62 -8.19 2.91 -8.81
C LEU A 62 -8.96 1.88 -9.67
N PRO A 63 -8.40 0.70 -9.98
CA PRO A 63 -9.06 -0.29 -10.81
C PRO A 63 -10.26 -0.92 -10.10
N LEU A 64 -11.45 -0.41 -10.41
CA LEU A 64 -12.71 -0.85 -9.82
C LEU A 64 -13.60 -1.54 -10.85
N GLU A 65 -14.20 -2.66 -10.45
CA GLU A 65 -15.29 -3.35 -11.16
C GLU A 65 -16.51 -3.43 -10.24
N GLY A 66 -17.65 -2.89 -10.68
CA GLY A 66 -18.85 -2.82 -9.83
C GLY A 66 -18.65 -2.05 -8.52
N GLY A 67 -17.66 -1.15 -8.46
CA GLY A 67 -17.28 -0.43 -7.25
C GLY A 67 -16.38 -1.23 -6.29
N ARG A 68 -15.88 -2.41 -6.65
CA ARG A 68 -14.91 -3.15 -5.84
C ARG A 68 -13.57 -3.25 -6.53
N ILE A 69 -12.49 -3.43 -5.77
CA ILE A 69 -11.17 -3.68 -6.33
C ILE A 69 -11.24 -4.94 -7.20
N ALA A 70 -10.98 -4.79 -8.50
CA ALA A 70 -11.07 -5.87 -9.46
C ALA A 70 -9.97 -6.92 -9.25
N ALA A 71 -8.73 -6.45 -9.08
CA ALA A 71 -7.56 -7.30 -8.85
C ALA A 71 -6.44 -6.55 -8.12
N GLY A 72 -5.58 -7.32 -7.44
CA GLY A 72 -4.43 -6.82 -6.70
C GLY A 72 -4.82 -6.10 -5.40
N GLU A 73 -3.81 -5.52 -4.77
CA GLU A 73 -3.94 -4.74 -3.54
C GLU A 73 -3.32 -3.37 -3.79
N TRP A 74 -3.95 -2.34 -3.24
CA TRP A 74 -3.63 -0.96 -3.58
C TRP A 74 -3.43 -0.13 -2.33
N LEU A 75 -2.29 0.54 -2.25
CA LEU A 75 -2.08 1.63 -1.31
C LEU A 75 -2.67 2.91 -1.89
N VAL A 76 -3.53 3.54 -1.10
CA VAL A 76 -4.12 4.84 -1.36
C VAL A 76 -3.61 5.79 -0.28
N LEU A 77 -2.89 6.82 -0.69
CA LEU A 77 -2.53 7.93 0.17
C LEU A 77 -3.56 9.03 -0.03
N ALA A 78 -4.11 9.53 1.06
CA ALA A 78 -5.07 10.63 1.02
C ALA A 78 -4.69 11.69 2.06
N ASP A 79 -4.92 12.94 1.69
CA ASP A 79 -4.59 14.12 2.49
C ASP A 79 -5.84 14.84 3.00
N ALA A 80 -5.62 15.67 4.01
CA ALA A 80 -6.63 16.48 4.69
C ALA A 80 -7.81 15.66 5.29
N PRO A 81 -7.57 14.81 6.31
CA PRO A 81 -6.30 14.54 7.01
C PRO A 81 -5.50 13.39 6.39
N THR A 82 -4.23 13.22 6.80
CA THR A 82 -3.36 12.16 6.28
C THR A 82 -3.86 10.76 6.64
N TYR A 83 -4.25 10.01 5.62
CA TYR A 83 -4.64 8.59 5.69
C TYR A 83 -3.72 7.74 4.82
N ARG A 84 -3.39 6.55 5.32
CA ARG A 84 -2.77 5.48 4.55
C ARG A 84 -3.75 4.33 4.50
N ILE A 85 -4.26 4.04 3.31
CA ILE A 85 -5.38 3.12 3.13
C ILE A 85 -4.94 1.99 2.22
N THR A 86 -5.12 0.76 2.66
CA THR A 86 -4.90 -0.43 1.83
C THR A 86 -6.25 -0.94 1.37
N ALA A 87 -6.47 -0.94 0.06
CA ALA A 87 -7.68 -1.45 -0.56
C ALA A 87 -7.42 -2.79 -1.24
N THR A 88 -8.13 -3.82 -0.82
CA THR A 88 -8.07 -5.16 -1.40
C THR A 88 -9.45 -5.55 -1.95
N PRO A 89 -9.60 -6.69 -2.65
CA PRO A 89 -10.92 -7.16 -3.09
C PRO A 89 -11.90 -7.42 -1.93
N THR A 90 -11.39 -7.81 -0.76
CA THR A 90 -12.21 -8.30 0.36
C THR A 90 -12.37 -7.30 1.50
N HIS A 91 -11.36 -6.46 1.75
CA HIS A 91 -11.33 -5.58 2.91
C HIS A 91 -10.54 -4.29 2.64
N ILE A 92 -10.76 -3.30 3.51
CA ILE A 92 -9.98 -2.07 3.60
C ILE A 92 -9.23 -2.05 4.92
N ILE A 93 -7.97 -1.61 4.88
CA ILE A 93 -7.19 -1.26 6.06
C ILE A 93 -7.05 0.26 6.08
N VAL A 94 -7.56 0.93 7.11
CA VAL A 94 -7.38 2.38 7.28
C VAL A 94 -6.40 2.61 8.42
N ARG A 95 -5.32 3.34 8.12
CA ARG A 95 -4.32 3.76 9.11
C ARG A 95 -4.18 5.28 9.12
N ARG A 96 -4.01 5.80 10.33
CA ARG A 96 -3.46 7.14 10.59
C ARG A 96 -2.36 7.03 11.63
N PRO A 97 -1.38 7.94 11.63
CA PRO A 97 -0.39 8.03 12.69
C PRO A 97 -1.05 7.99 14.06
N ASP A 98 -0.46 7.22 14.97
CA ASP A 98 -0.81 7.14 16.39
C ASP A 98 -2.24 6.70 16.73
N THR A 99 -2.98 6.19 15.75
CA THR A 99 -4.32 5.65 15.96
C THR A 99 -4.38 4.16 15.65
N GLN A 100 -5.28 3.47 16.34
CA GLN A 100 -5.56 2.06 16.05
C GLN A 100 -5.99 1.89 14.58
N PRO A 101 -5.32 1.03 13.81
CA PRO A 101 -5.76 0.67 12.47
C PRO A 101 -7.15 0.04 12.52
N VAL A 102 -7.93 0.25 11.47
CA VAL A 102 -9.21 -0.44 11.32
C VAL A 102 -9.21 -1.28 10.06
N VAL A 103 -9.68 -2.52 10.20
CA VAL A 103 -9.82 -3.49 9.13
C VAL A 103 -11.27 -3.89 9.04
N TRP A 104 -11.91 -3.64 7.89
CA TRP A 104 -13.31 -4.01 7.68
C TRP A 104 -13.58 -4.46 6.24
N ALA A 105 -14.61 -5.28 6.07
CA ALA A 105 -15.20 -5.52 4.77
C ALA A 105 -15.95 -4.27 4.30
N TYR A 106 -16.06 -4.11 2.98
CA TYR A 106 -16.77 -2.99 2.37
C TYR A 106 -17.71 -3.48 1.27
N ASP A 107 -18.65 -2.63 0.90
CA ASP A 107 -19.60 -2.89 -0.18
C ASP A 107 -19.08 -2.31 -1.50
N SER A 108 -18.77 -1.01 -1.54
CA SER A 108 -18.27 -0.36 -2.76
C SER A 108 -17.41 0.88 -2.48
N ILE A 109 -16.50 1.20 -3.39
CA ILE A 109 -15.65 2.38 -3.44
C ILE A 109 -16.15 3.24 -4.62
N ARG A 110 -16.25 4.56 -4.42
CA ARG A 110 -16.55 5.48 -5.52
C ARG A 110 -15.32 5.62 -6.45
N PRO A 111 -15.50 5.79 -7.77
CA PRO A 111 -14.38 6.01 -8.68
C PRO A 111 -13.45 7.12 -8.21
N THR A 112 -12.17 6.78 -8.02
CA THR A 112 -11.19 7.66 -7.37
C THR A 112 -9.81 7.50 -8.01
N GLY A 113 -8.97 8.49 -7.81
CA GLY A 113 -7.64 8.67 -8.37
C GLY A 113 -6.99 9.91 -7.77
N PRO A 114 -5.71 10.19 -8.03
CA PRO A 114 -5.08 11.39 -7.49
C PRO A 114 -5.89 12.67 -7.80
N GLY A 115 -6.01 13.56 -6.82
CA GLY A 115 -6.85 14.76 -6.86
C GLY A 115 -8.35 14.52 -6.65
N ARG A 116 -8.80 13.29 -6.39
CA ARG A 116 -10.23 12.95 -6.20
C ARG A 116 -10.54 12.52 -4.75
N PRO A 117 -11.77 12.73 -4.25
CA PRO A 117 -12.15 12.27 -2.93
C PRO A 117 -12.14 10.74 -2.80
N PHE A 118 -11.59 10.22 -1.71
CA PHE A 118 -11.67 8.80 -1.39
C PHE A 118 -12.90 8.51 -0.52
N THR A 119 -13.89 7.79 -1.08
CA THR A 119 -15.15 7.47 -0.40
C THR A 119 -15.47 5.99 -0.50
N ILE A 120 -15.76 5.36 0.63
CA ILE A 120 -16.11 3.94 0.76
C ILE A 120 -17.50 3.82 1.36
N ARG A 121 -18.34 2.98 0.77
CA ARG A 121 -19.58 2.49 1.39
C ARG A 121 -19.29 1.15 2.08
N ASP A 122 -19.61 1.06 3.36
CA ASP A 122 -19.48 -0.18 4.12
C ASP A 122 -20.63 -1.16 3.86
N THR A 123 -20.57 -2.33 4.48
CA THR A 123 -21.59 -3.39 4.33
C THR A 123 -22.92 -3.09 5.03
N GLU A 124 -22.97 -2.05 5.86
CA GLU A 124 -24.18 -1.56 6.54
C GLU A 124 -24.84 -0.41 5.76
N GLY A 125 -24.19 0.08 4.69
CA GLY A 125 -24.69 1.12 3.80
C GLY A 125 -24.21 2.54 4.16
N PHE A 126 -23.32 2.71 5.14
CA PHE A 126 -22.78 4.02 5.49
C PHE A 126 -21.62 4.42 4.60
N GLU A 127 -21.57 5.71 4.23
CA GLU A 127 -20.46 6.29 3.48
C GLU A 127 -19.42 6.90 4.42
N HIS A 128 -18.17 6.47 4.24
CA HIS A 128 -16.99 6.96 4.93
C HIS A 128 -16.13 7.75 3.95
N ARG A 129 -15.73 8.98 4.33
CA ARG A 129 -14.90 9.87 3.52
C ARG A 129 -13.53 10.05 4.15
N PHE A 130 -12.47 9.89 3.35
CA PHE A 130 -11.08 9.88 3.84
C PHE A 130 -10.21 10.96 3.20
N GLY A 131 -10.80 12.08 2.79
CA GLY A 131 -10.06 13.19 2.19
C GLY A 131 -9.83 13.00 0.68
N VAL A 132 -8.81 13.67 0.16
CA VAL A 132 -8.47 13.68 -1.27
C VAL A 132 -7.25 12.80 -1.51
N VAL A 133 -7.35 11.87 -2.46
CA VAL A 133 -6.23 11.00 -2.83
C VAL A 133 -5.08 11.83 -3.39
N SER A 134 -3.89 11.67 -2.84
CA SER A 134 -2.65 12.22 -3.39
C SER A 134 -1.87 11.21 -4.22
N SER A 135 -1.95 9.92 -3.87
CA SER A 135 -1.23 8.87 -4.59
C SER A 135 -1.96 7.54 -4.56
N LEU A 136 -1.84 6.79 -5.66
CA LEU A 136 -2.22 5.39 -5.76
C LEU A 136 -0.98 4.57 -6.08
N MET A 137 -0.80 3.43 -5.42
CA MET A 137 0.29 2.50 -5.71
C MET A 137 -0.20 1.06 -5.58
N ARG A 138 0.09 0.22 -6.56
CA ARG A 138 -0.11 -1.21 -6.45
C ARG A 138 0.90 -1.80 -5.47
N LEU A 139 0.44 -2.62 -4.54
CA LEU A 139 1.32 -3.35 -3.63
C LEU A 139 1.97 -4.54 -4.34
N SER A 140 3.19 -4.87 -3.91
CA SER A 140 3.89 -6.07 -4.36
C SER A 140 3.19 -7.35 -3.88
N THR A 141 3.16 -8.35 -4.75
CA THR A 141 2.74 -9.70 -4.38
C THR A 141 3.86 -10.48 -3.70
N GLU A 142 5.11 -10.11 -3.96
CA GLU A 142 6.27 -10.67 -3.28
C GLU A 142 6.34 -10.06 -1.87
N ARG A 143 6.45 -10.91 -0.86
CA ARG A 143 6.46 -10.53 0.54
C ARG A 143 7.54 -11.32 1.25
N PRO A 144 8.30 -10.71 2.17
CA PRO A 144 9.23 -11.46 2.99
C PRO A 144 8.45 -12.45 3.87
N ASP A 145 9.07 -13.58 4.15
CA ASP A 145 8.66 -14.39 5.30
C ASP A 145 8.94 -13.58 6.56
N LEU A 146 7.94 -13.49 7.45
CA LEU A 146 8.09 -12.79 8.71
C LEU A 146 8.84 -13.65 9.72
N GLU A 147 8.74 -14.98 9.62
CA GLU A 147 9.49 -15.86 10.51
C GLU A 147 10.98 -15.80 10.15
N GLY A 148 11.82 -15.55 11.16
CA GLY A 148 13.25 -15.36 10.97
C GLY A 148 13.63 -13.98 10.40
N LEU A 149 12.68 -13.08 10.16
CA LEU A 149 12.97 -11.77 9.57
C LEU A 149 13.79 -10.92 10.54
N LYS A 150 14.84 -10.28 10.02
CA LYS A 150 15.59 -9.24 10.75
C LYS A 150 15.03 -7.87 10.42
N ARG A 151 14.97 -6.98 11.40
CA ARG A 151 14.45 -5.61 11.24
C ARG A 151 15.07 -4.85 10.07
N GLN A 152 16.39 -4.94 9.90
CA GLN A 152 17.13 -4.29 8.81
C GLN A 152 16.76 -4.81 7.41
N SER A 153 16.16 -6.00 7.32
CA SER A 153 15.74 -6.65 6.08
C SER A 153 14.26 -6.42 5.78
N LEU A 154 13.53 -5.73 6.66
CA LEU A 154 12.11 -5.45 6.45
C LEU A 154 11.88 -4.53 5.25
N GLY A 155 12.77 -3.56 4.98
CA GLY A 155 12.52 -2.53 3.96
C GLY A 155 11.31 -1.66 4.30
N ASP A 156 10.57 -1.21 3.30
CA ASP A 156 9.38 -0.35 3.46
C ASP A 156 8.07 -1.14 3.65
N TYR A 157 8.15 -2.41 4.03
CA TYR A 157 6.96 -3.20 4.28
C TYR A 157 6.30 -2.77 5.60
N VAL A 158 4.97 -2.72 5.59
CA VAL A 158 4.16 -2.55 6.80
C VAL A 158 3.11 -3.65 6.85
N PHE A 159 3.03 -4.34 7.98
CA PHE A 159 2.06 -5.40 8.21
C PHE A 159 1.09 -5.02 9.33
N ILE A 160 -0.16 -5.46 9.20
CA ILE A 160 -1.13 -5.50 10.27
C ILE A 160 -1.20 -6.93 10.82
N ILE A 161 -0.96 -7.07 12.11
CA ILE A 161 -1.10 -8.34 12.82
C ILE A 161 -2.35 -8.23 13.68
N ARG A 162 -3.38 -9.03 13.41
CA ARG A 162 -4.56 -9.04 14.30
C ARG A 162 -4.41 -10.14 15.33
N PHE A 163 -4.59 -9.79 16.58
CA PHE A 163 -4.67 -10.72 17.70
C PHE A 163 -6.12 -10.95 18.10
N CYS A 164 -6.36 -11.74 19.15
CA CYS A 164 -7.71 -11.93 19.68
C CYS A 164 -8.39 -10.63 20.12
N GLU A 165 -7.70 -9.82 20.91
CA GLU A 165 -8.22 -8.61 21.58
C GLU A 165 -7.36 -7.35 21.29
N ALA A 166 -6.43 -7.45 20.35
CA ALA A 166 -5.50 -6.39 20.00
C ALA A 166 -5.19 -6.38 18.49
N ILE A 167 -4.60 -5.30 18.03
CA ILE A 167 -4.09 -5.16 16.66
C ILE A 167 -2.71 -4.53 16.70
N GLY A 168 -1.76 -5.11 15.99
CA GLY A 168 -0.39 -4.64 15.86
C GLY A 168 -0.14 -4.03 14.48
N VAL A 169 0.61 -2.93 14.44
CA VAL A 169 1.28 -2.45 13.23
C VAL A 169 2.75 -2.86 13.36
N LEU A 170 3.22 -3.69 12.43
CA LEU A 170 4.62 -4.09 12.32
C LEU A 170 5.25 -3.32 11.16
N ASP A 171 6.16 -2.44 11.50
CA ASP A 171 7.07 -1.73 10.58
C ASP A 171 8.49 -1.79 11.18
N HIS A 172 9.29 -0.73 11.06
CA HIS A 172 10.56 -0.64 11.78
C HIS A 172 10.40 -0.57 13.31
N GLY A 173 9.18 -0.50 13.83
CA GLY A 173 8.80 -0.80 15.20
C GLY A 173 7.64 -1.80 15.23
N LEU A 174 7.19 -2.11 16.44
CA LEU A 174 5.94 -2.83 16.65
C LEU A 174 5.04 -1.97 17.53
N HIS A 175 3.88 -1.61 17.00
CA HIS A 175 2.90 -0.76 17.67
C HIS A 175 1.64 -1.56 17.97
N ILE A 176 1.42 -1.94 19.23
CA ILE A 176 0.27 -2.73 19.66
C ILE A 176 -0.81 -1.82 20.23
N PHE A 177 -2.02 -1.98 19.71
CA PHE A 177 -3.22 -1.32 20.17
C PHE A 177 -4.15 -2.33 20.83
N ALA A 178 -4.43 -2.14 22.12
CA ALA A 178 -5.34 -2.99 22.89
C ALA A 178 -6.50 -2.17 23.47
N LYS A 179 -7.67 -2.78 23.58
CA LYS A 179 -8.84 -2.14 24.18
C LYS A 179 -8.88 -2.41 25.68
N GLU A 180 -8.65 -1.39 26.48
CA GLU A 180 -8.74 -1.45 27.95
C GLU A 180 -9.88 -0.54 28.42
N ASN A 181 -10.96 -1.12 28.96
CA ASN A 181 -12.04 -0.38 29.64
C ASN A 181 -12.56 0.86 28.89
N ARG A 182 -12.87 0.71 27.58
CA ARG A 182 -13.34 1.77 26.67
C ARG A 182 -12.28 2.80 26.25
N ARG A 183 -11.02 2.60 26.60
CA ARG A 183 -9.88 3.34 26.04
C ARG A 183 -9.04 2.39 25.18
N VAL A 184 -8.38 2.95 24.18
CA VAL A 184 -7.37 2.22 23.40
C VAL A 184 -6.02 2.57 23.99
N SER A 185 -5.29 1.59 24.49
CA SER A 185 -3.89 1.75 24.89
C SER A 185 -3.00 1.44 23.68
N ARG A 186 -1.91 2.20 23.53
CA ARG A 186 -0.87 1.95 22.54
C ARG A 186 0.44 1.63 23.26
N GLN A 187 1.09 0.55 22.86
CA GLN A 187 2.41 0.15 23.35
C GLN A 187 3.36 -0.02 22.18
N ASP A 188 4.51 0.61 22.27
CA ASP A 188 5.51 0.66 21.20
C ASP A 188 6.75 -0.12 21.61
N TYR A 189 7.19 -1.00 20.72
CA TYR A 189 8.36 -1.85 20.92
C TYR A 189 9.36 -1.64 19.79
N SER A 190 10.62 -1.50 20.18
CA SER A 190 11.74 -1.71 19.27
C SER A 190 12.01 -3.20 19.18
N TRP A 191 12.28 -3.72 17.97
CA TRP A 191 12.56 -5.14 17.74
C TRP A 191 13.81 -5.32 16.89
N GLN A 192 14.37 -6.54 16.89
CA GLN A 192 15.56 -6.89 16.12
C GLN A 192 15.31 -8.05 15.17
N HIS A 193 14.62 -9.08 15.66
CA HIS A 193 14.40 -10.33 14.94
C HIS A 193 13.07 -10.96 15.33
N ILE A 194 12.32 -11.46 14.36
CA ILE A 194 11.08 -12.20 14.58
C ILE A 194 11.41 -13.69 14.63
N GLU A 195 11.11 -14.33 15.76
CA GLU A 195 11.35 -15.77 15.92
C GLU A 195 10.16 -16.60 15.43
N GLN A 196 8.94 -16.10 15.60
CA GLN A 196 7.72 -16.84 15.28
C GLN A 196 6.62 -15.86 14.89
N CYS A 197 6.01 -16.05 13.72
CA CYS A 197 4.95 -15.17 13.20
C CYS A 197 4.00 -15.93 12.28
N GLY A 198 3.20 -16.83 12.85
CA GLY A 198 2.21 -17.63 12.14
C GLY A 198 0.78 -17.43 12.68
N PRO A 199 -0.27 -17.39 11.82
CA PRO A 199 -1.64 -17.47 12.28
C PRO A 199 -1.90 -18.73 13.13
N GLY A 200 -2.57 -18.56 14.27
CA GLY A 200 -2.81 -19.60 15.28
C GLY A 200 -1.72 -19.72 16.34
N GLU A 201 -0.58 -19.05 16.15
CA GLU A 201 0.56 -19.08 17.06
C GLU A 201 0.78 -17.72 17.73
N ASP A 202 1.53 -17.73 18.83
CA ASP A 202 1.91 -16.50 19.51
C ASP A 202 3.06 -15.83 18.76
N LEU A 203 2.94 -14.53 18.52
CA LEU A 203 4.03 -13.74 17.94
C LEU A 203 5.19 -13.69 18.94
N LYS A 204 6.37 -14.13 18.51
CA LYS A 204 7.60 -14.05 19.31
C LYS A 204 8.67 -13.29 18.57
N MET A 205 9.35 -12.40 19.28
CA MET A 205 10.44 -11.61 18.71
C MET A 205 11.46 -11.18 19.77
N ILE A 206 12.69 -11.03 19.32
CA ILE A 206 13.77 -10.40 20.09
C ILE A 206 13.58 -8.89 20.01
N LEU A 207 13.40 -8.25 21.16
CA LEU A 207 13.26 -6.80 21.28
C LEU A 207 14.59 -6.07 21.14
N GLY A 208 14.54 -4.75 21.04
CA GLY A 208 15.71 -3.88 20.94
C GLY A 208 16.74 -4.09 22.06
N GLY A 209 16.29 -4.48 23.26
CA GLY A 209 17.12 -4.81 24.42
C GLY A 209 17.74 -6.23 24.40
N GLY A 210 17.36 -7.06 23.43
CA GLY A 210 17.80 -8.46 23.34
C GLY A 210 16.92 -9.44 24.11
N GLU A 211 15.91 -8.97 24.87
CA GLU A 211 14.94 -9.88 25.48
C GLU A 211 13.99 -10.50 24.45
N LEU A 212 13.62 -11.75 24.69
CA LEU A 212 12.55 -12.41 23.96
C LEU A 212 11.20 -11.95 24.52
N ALA A 213 10.39 -11.32 23.68
CA ALA A 213 9.00 -10.98 23.98
C ALA A 213 8.04 -11.93 23.29
N ARG A 214 6.95 -12.24 23.99
CA ARG A 214 5.84 -13.04 23.50
C ARG A 214 4.57 -12.21 23.53
N PHE A 215 3.93 -12.11 22.39
CA PHE A 215 2.62 -11.49 22.23
C PHE A 215 1.59 -12.59 22.01
N GLY A 216 0.30 -12.28 22.20
CA GLY A 216 -0.76 -13.28 22.11
C GLY A 216 -0.90 -13.92 20.73
N ALA A 217 -1.83 -14.87 20.64
CA ALA A 217 -2.08 -15.62 19.41
C ALA A 217 -2.52 -14.72 18.24
N ILE A 218 -1.89 -14.92 17.08
CA ILE A 218 -2.18 -14.23 15.83
C ILE A 218 -3.43 -14.86 15.20
N LYS A 219 -4.40 -14.03 14.81
CA LYS A 219 -5.56 -14.44 14.01
C LYS A 219 -5.26 -14.39 12.52
N ASP A 220 -4.71 -13.28 12.05
CA ASP A 220 -4.33 -13.06 10.67
C ASP A 220 -3.18 -12.04 10.57
N ILE A 221 -2.50 -12.07 9.43
CA ILE A 221 -1.43 -11.15 9.07
C ILE A 221 -1.80 -10.57 7.70
N LEU A 222 -1.91 -9.25 7.63
CA LEU A 222 -2.30 -8.53 6.44
C LEU A 222 -1.19 -7.58 6.02
N VAL A 223 -0.87 -7.54 4.73
CA VAL A 223 0.04 -6.51 4.22
C VAL A 223 -0.72 -5.19 4.13
N ALA A 224 -0.11 -4.13 4.65
CA ALA A 224 -0.65 -2.78 4.57
C ALA A 224 0.13 -1.94 3.55
N GLU A 225 1.45 -2.13 3.49
CA GLU A 225 2.35 -1.48 2.55
C GLU A 225 3.48 -2.40 2.11
N THR A 226 3.99 -2.13 0.93
CA THR A 226 5.20 -2.72 0.38
C THR A 226 6.08 -1.60 -0.16
N PRO A 227 7.38 -1.86 -0.38
CA PRO A 227 8.20 -1.01 -1.24
C PRO A 227 7.54 -0.81 -2.60
N ASN A 228 7.85 0.33 -3.23
CA ASN A 228 7.33 0.63 -4.55
C ASN A 228 7.85 -0.43 -5.56
N PRO A 229 6.96 -1.19 -6.22
CA PRO A 229 7.36 -2.26 -7.15
C PRO A 229 8.16 -1.78 -8.37
N LEU A 230 8.23 -0.47 -8.63
CA LEU A 230 9.08 0.08 -9.66
C LEU A 230 10.55 0.09 -9.24
N PHE A 231 10.88 0.17 -7.96
CA PHE A 231 12.26 0.32 -7.46
C PHE A 231 12.77 -0.88 -6.66
N GLY A 232 11.94 -1.92 -6.51
CA GLY A 232 12.30 -3.20 -5.91
C GLY A 232 13.08 -4.12 -6.84
#